data_AF-A0AAV5SZ00-F1
#
_entry.id   AF-A0AAV5SZ00-F1
#
_cell.length_a   1.000
_cell.length_b   1.000
_cell.length_c   1.000
_cell.angle_alpha   90.00
_cell.angle_beta   90.00
_cell.angle_gamma   90.00
#
_symmetry.space_group_name_H-M   'P 1'
#
loop_
_entity.id
_entity.type
_entity.pdbx_description
1 polymer ?
#
loop_
_entity_poly.entity_id
_entity_poly.type
_entity_poly.pdbx_seq_one_letter_code
_entity_poly.pdbx_strand_id
1 'polypeptide(L)' 'FGHLPLLEVDGRVLPTAYAINRYLAKKFGFAGASLLEAMWVDALADLQQDYFNLINPLYPVILGFVKGDLEQMQKDIAIP' A
#
# COMPACT_ATOMS: atom_id res chain seq x y z
N PHE A 1 -11.94 11.34 7.52
CA PHE A 1 -10.80 10.76 6.78
C PHE A 1 -9.70 11.80 6.59
N GLY A 2 -9.17 12.39 7.67
CA GLY A 2 -8.24 13.53 7.65
C GLY A 2 -6.80 13.17 7.23
N HIS A 3 -6.67 12.22 6.31
CA HIS A 3 -5.40 11.69 5.83
C HIS A 3 -5.42 11.72 4.31
N LEU A 4 -4.27 12.05 3.71
CA LEU A 4 -4.00 11.88 2.29
C LEU A 4 -3.54 10.43 2.01
N PRO A 5 -3.69 9.94 0.76
CA PRO A 5 -4.24 10.63 -0.41
C PRO A 5 -5.78 10.62 -0.47
N LEU A 6 -6.32 11.59 -1.23
CA LEU A 6 -7.72 11.70 -1.62
C LEU A 6 -7.79 11.83 -3.15
N LEU A 7 -8.79 11.19 -3.78
CA LEU A 7 -9.10 11.38 -5.20
C LEU A 7 -10.47 12.04 -5.33
N GLU A 8 -10.58 13.09 -6.15
CA GLU A 8 -11.88 13.69 -6.50
C GLU A 8 -12.27 13.30 -7.94
N VAL A 9 -13.51 12.82 -8.11
CA VAL A 9 -14.10 12.51 -9.41
C VAL A 9 -15.48 13.14 -9.47
N ASP A 10 -15.67 14.10 -10.37
CA ASP A 10 -16.95 14.80 -10.56
C ASP A 10 -17.55 15.37 -9.26
N GLY A 11 -16.71 16.00 -8.44
CA GLY A 11 -17.12 16.58 -7.15
C GLY A 11 -17.32 15.56 -6.02
N ARG A 12 -17.06 14.27 -6.24
CA ARG A 12 -17.11 13.23 -5.20
C ARG A 12 -15.71 12.85 -4.75
N VAL A 13 -15.48 12.84 -3.44
CA VAL A 13 -14.19 12.49 -2.84
C VAL A 13 -14.14 11.02 -2.44
N LEU A 14 -13.11 10.31 -2.93
CA LEU A 14 -12.76 8.95 -2.56
C LEU A 14 -11.51 8.97 -1.66
N PRO A 15 -11.62 8.50 -0.40
CA PRO A 15 -10.47 8.42 0.50
C PRO A 15 -9.69 7.11 0.33
N THR A 16 -8.50 7.05 0.93
CA THR A 16 -7.61 5.87 1.06
C THR A 16 -6.90 5.45 -0.23
N ALA A 17 -5.59 5.26 -0.16
CA ALA A 17 -4.75 4.96 -1.33
C ALA A 17 -5.21 3.69 -2.08
N TYR A 18 -5.52 2.60 -1.36
CA TYR A 18 -5.89 1.33 -1.99
C TYR A 18 -7.27 1.37 -2.66
N ALA A 19 -8.25 2.07 -2.08
CA ALA A 19 -9.55 2.25 -2.74
C ALA A 19 -9.42 3.10 -4.01
N ILE A 20 -8.61 4.16 -3.96
CA ILE A 20 -8.28 5.01 -5.12
C ILE A 20 -7.63 4.17 -6.23
N ASN A 21 -6.60 3.39 -5.90
CA ASN A 21 -5.90 2.54 -6.85
C ASN A 21 -6.85 1.52 -7.49
N ARG A 22 -7.69 0.84 -6.70
CA ARG A 22 -8.68 -0.13 -7.21
C ARG A 22 -9.72 0.52 -8.13
N TYR A 23 -10.20 1.71 -7.79
CA TYR A 23 -11.13 2.47 -8.63
C TYR A 23 -10.49 2.81 -10.00
N LEU A 24 -9.29 3.39 -9.99
CA LEU A 24 -8.59 3.78 -11.22
C LEU A 24 -8.18 2.56 -12.05
N ALA A 25 -7.71 1.49 -11.40
CA ALA A 25 -7.37 0.25 -12.07
C ALA A 25 -8.58 -0.35 -12.80
N LYS A 26 -9.76 -0.36 -12.18
CA LYS A 26 -11.00 -0.81 -12.83
C LYS A 26 -11.40 0.10 -13.99
N LYS A 27 -11.33 1.42 -13.79
CA LYS A 27 -11.69 2.43 -14.81
C LYS A 27 -10.85 2.33 -16.07
N PHE A 28 -9.57 1.98 -15.94
CA PHE A 28 -8.61 1.96 -17.05
C PHE A 28 -8.15 0.56 -17.48
N GLY A 29 -8.76 -0.51 -16.95
CA GLY A 29 -8.49 -1.89 -17.40
C GLY A 29 -7.21 -2.53 -16.83
N PHE A 30 -6.72 -2.06 -15.67
CA PHE A 30 -5.55 -2.60 -14.97
C PHE A 30 -5.89 -3.49 -13.77
N ALA A 31 -7.17 -3.76 -13.51
CA ALA A 31 -7.61 -4.53 -12.35
C ALA A 31 -7.67 -6.05 -12.59
N GLY A 32 -7.06 -6.58 -13.65
CA GLY A 32 -7.22 -7.97 -14.10
C GLY A 32 -8.30 -8.12 -15.18
N ALA A 33 -8.12 -9.09 -16.08
CA ALA A 33 -9.01 -9.31 -17.23
C ALA A 33 -10.26 -10.14 -16.87
N SER A 34 -10.25 -10.81 -15.72
CA SER A 34 -11.37 -11.60 -15.21
C SER A 34 -11.62 -11.32 -13.73
N LEU A 35 -12.78 -11.75 -13.21
CA LEU A 35 -13.09 -11.67 -11.78
C LEU A 35 -12.05 -12.42 -10.92
N LEU A 36 -11.57 -13.57 -11.40
CA LEU A 36 -10.58 -14.37 -10.69
C LEU A 36 -9.22 -13.65 -10.65
N GLU A 37 -8.79 -13.06 -11.77
CA GLU A 37 -7.56 -12.28 -11.80
C GLU A 37 -7.66 -11.03 -10.91
N ALA A 38 -8.79 -10.33 -10.94
CA ALA A 38 -9.02 -9.17 -10.09
C ALA A 38 -8.94 -9.51 -8.60
N MET A 39 -9.52 -10.65 -8.21
CA MET A 39 -9.40 -11.16 -6.85
C MET A 39 -7.95 -11.43 -6.45
N TRP A 40 -7.14 -12.01 -7.35
CA TRP A 40 -5.72 -12.24 -7.07
C TRP A 40 -4.90 -10.95 -7.00
N VAL A 41 -5.20 -9.95 -7.84
CA VAL A 41 -4.60 -8.61 -7.75
C VAL A 41 -4.91 -7.98 -6.39
N ASP A 42 -6.17 -8.07 -5.94
CA ASP A 42 -6.59 -7.57 -4.64
C ASP A 42 -5.86 -8.30 -3.49
N ALA A 43 -5.79 -9.63 -3.52
CA ALA A 43 -5.08 -10.41 -2.51
C ALA A 43 -3.59 -10.05 -2.42
N LEU A 44 -2.93 -9.81 -3.56
CA LEU A 44 -1.53 -9.38 -3.58
C LEU A 44 -1.36 -7.96 -3.02
N ALA A 45 -2.28 -7.05 -3.34
CA ALA A 45 -2.28 -5.69 -2.80
C ALA A 45 -2.46 -5.68 -1.28
N ASP A 46 -3.33 -6.55 -0.75
CA ASP A 46 -3.55 -6.71 0.68
C ASP A 46 -2.31 -7.29 1.38
N LEU A 47 -1.70 -8.34 0.82
CA LEU A 47 -0.43 -8.89 1.33
C LEU A 47 0.70 -7.84 1.32
N GLN A 48 0.76 -7.03 0.26
CA GLN A 48 1.71 -5.92 0.17
C GLN A 48 1.43 -4.88 1.26
N GLN A 49 0.16 -4.54 1.54
CA GLN A 49 -0.18 -3.63 2.62
C GLN A 49 0.27 -4.16 3.99
N ASP A 50 0.02 -5.44 4.26
CA ASP A 50 0.44 -6.09 5.50
C ASP A 50 1.96 -6.07 5.68
N TYR A 51 2.70 -6.37 4.61
CA TYR A 51 4.16 -6.29 4.61
C TYR A 51 4.68 -4.86 4.86
N PHE A 52 4.07 -3.86 4.22
CA PHE A 52 4.46 -2.45 4.43
C PHE A 52 4.18 -1.99 5.86
N ASN A 53 3.09 -2.46 6.47
CA ASN A 53 2.79 -2.20 7.88
C ASN A 53 3.82 -2.87 8.80
N LEU A 54 4.24 -4.11 8.48
CA LEU A 54 5.27 -4.83 9.22
C LEU A 54 6.60 -4.06 9.22
N ILE A 55 7.06 -3.60 8.05
CA ILE A 55 8.33 -2.87 7.92
C ILE A 55 8.24 -1.39 8.28
N ASN A 56 7.05 -0.87 8.62
CA ASN A 56 6.85 0.55 8.91
C ASN A 56 7.84 1.13 9.95
N PRO A 57 8.23 0.40 11.02
CA PRO A 57 9.24 0.86 11.98
C PRO A 57 10.64 1.09 11.38
N LEU A 58 10.95 0.51 10.22
CA LEU A 58 12.23 0.70 9.53
C LEU A 58 12.29 2.06 8.82
N TYR A 59 11.16 2.62 8.37
CA TYR A 59 11.15 3.83 7.55
C TYR A 59 11.82 5.04 8.22
N PRO A 60 11.59 5.37 9.51
CA PRO A 60 12.29 6.48 10.15
C PRO A 60 13.81 6.30 10.20
N VAL A 61 14.30 5.05 10.29
CA VAL A 61 15.73 4.73 10.27
C VAL A 61 16.29 4.83 8.85
N ILE A 62 15.60 4.26 7.86
CA ILE A 62 15.98 4.33 6.44
C ILE A 62 16.04 5.79 5.95
N LEU A 63 15.08 6.62 6.36
CA LEU A 63 15.00 8.04 5.99
C LEU A 63 15.93 8.94 6.81
N GLY A 64 16.66 8.39 7.79
CA GLY A 64 17.62 9.12 8.62
C GLY A 64 17.00 10.04 9.68
N PHE A 65 15.70 9.91 9.96
CA PHE A 65 15.03 10.65 11.02
C PHE A 65 15.37 10.12 12.43
N VAL A 66 15.68 8.84 12.52
CA VAL A 66 16.05 8.16 13.77
C VAL A 66 17.33 7.36 13.53
N LYS A 67 18.25 7.38 14.50
CA LYS A 67 19.41 6.48 14.48
C LYS A 67 18.98 5.08 14.90
N GLY A 68 19.36 4.08 14.12
CA GLY A 68 19.11 2.67 14.42
C GLY A 68 20.05 1.77 13.62
N ASP A 69 20.26 0.55 14.09
CA ASP A 69 20.98 -0.47 13.34
C ASP A 69 20.02 -1.06 12.29
N LEU A 70 20.09 -0.52 11.07
CA LEU A 70 19.21 -0.92 9.99
C LEU A 70 19.36 -2.40 9.62
N GLU A 71 20.59 -2.94 9.64
CA GLU A 71 20.84 -4.32 9.24
C GLU A 71 20.22 -5.30 10.24
N GLN A 72 20.37 -5.04 11.54
CA GLN A 72 19.76 -5.87 12.57
C GLN A 72 18.23 -5.77 12.53
N MET A 73 17.69 -4.54 12.47
CA MET A 73 16.23 -4.33 12.43
C MET A 73 15.58 -4.95 11.18
N GLN A 74 16.26 -4.94 10.03
CA GLN A 74 15.78 -5.61 8.83
C GLN A 74 15.69 -7.13 9.01
N LYS A 75 16.68 -7.76 9.64
CA LYS A 75 16.66 -9.21 9.90
C LYS A 75 15.54 -9.60 10.85
N ASP A 76 15.28 -8.78 11.86
CA ASP A 76 14.28 -9.09 12.89
C ASP A 76 12.83 -8.82 12.44
N ILE A 77 12.63 -7.89 11.50
CA ILE A 77 11.29 -7.38 11.12
C ILE A 77 10.90 -7.76 9.68
N ALA A 78 11.82 -7.61 8.71
CA ALA A 78 11.48 -7.64 7.29
C ALA A 78 11.61 -9.03 6.64
N ILE A 79 12.24 -9.99 7.33
CA ILE A 79 12.46 -11.35 6.88
C ILE A 79 11.67 -12.28 7.81
N PRO A 80 10.80 -13.17 7.28
CA PRO A 80 10.12 -14.20 8.08
C PRO A 80 11.09 -15.18 8.75
#